data_AF-C9LYI3-F1
#
_entry.id   AF-C9LYI3-F1
#
_cell.length_a   1.000
_cell.length_b   1.000
_cell.length_c   1.000
_cell.angle_alpha   90.00
_cell.angle_beta   90.00
_cell.angle_gamma   90.00
#
_symmetry.space_group_name_H-M   'P 1'
#
loop_
_entity.id
_entity.type
_entity.pdbx_description
1 polymer ?
#
loop_
_entity_poly.entity_id
_entity_poly.type
_entity_poly.pdbx_seq_one_letter_code
_entity_poly.pdbx_strand_id
1 'polypeptide(L)' 'MGGAPMGFSVSDMTLRSHLAVTAYLVIGPRDTKGRRVGEIVKAAVCAGFTAVQLRAKEESAREQIALLGEAARAIEAAGA' A
#
# COMPACT_ATOMS: atom_id res chain seq x y z
N MET A 1 1.92 -36.86 -21.30
CA MET A 1 2.36 -35.53 -21.78
C MET A 1 1.94 -34.52 -20.72
N GLY A 2 2.82 -34.28 -19.73
CA GLY A 2 2.54 -33.41 -18.60
C GLY A 2 2.53 -31.94 -19.03
N GLY A 3 1.49 -31.21 -18.64
CA GLY A 3 1.41 -29.77 -18.85
C GLY A 3 2.52 -29.06 -18.09
N ALA A 4 3.27 -28.21 -18.78
CA ALA A 4 4.22 -27.32 -18.15
C ALA A 4 3.49 -26.41 -17.15
N PRO A 5 4.06 -26.13 -15.96
CA PRO A 5 3.52 -25.09 -15.10
C PRO A 5 3.62 -23.76 -15.85
N MET A 6 2.52 -23.02 -15.90
CA MET A 6 2.45 -21.67 -16.44
C MET A 6 3.44 -20.79 -15.66
N GLY A 7 4.65 -20.64 -16.20
CA GLY A 7 5.74 -19.91 -15.58
C GLY A 7 5.40 -18.42 -15.52
N PHE A 8 5.35 -17.87 -14.31
CA PHE A 8 5.36 -16.43 -14.11
C PHE A 8 6.67 -15.87 -14.68
N SER A 9 6.55 -14.79 -15.47
CA SER A 9 7.69 -14.13 -16.14
C SER A 9 8.77 -13.72 -15.13
N VAL A 10 10.05 -13.92 -15.48
CA VAL A 10 11.22 -13.56 -14.65
C VAL A 10 11.18 -12.10 -14.16
N SER A 11 10.55 -11.19 -14.90
CA SER A 11 10.33 -9.79 -14.50
C SER A 11 9.50 -9.63 -13.22
N ASP A 12 8.56 -10.55 -12.97
CA ASP A 12 7.70 -10.58 -11.79
C ASP A 12 8.45 -11.10 -10.55
N MET A 13 9.42 -12.01 -10.73
CA MET A 13 10.34 -12.39 -9.64
C MET A 13 11.29 -11.25 -9.28
N THR A 14 11.90 -10.55 -10.26
CA THR A 14 12.85 -9.45 -9.97
C THR A 14 12.16 -8.26 -9.29
N LEU A 15 10.93 -7.90 -9.67
CA LEU A 15 10.16 -6.87 -8.96
C LEU A 15 9.81 -7.29 -7.53
N ARG A 16 9.41 -8.56 -7.33
CA ARG A 16 9.12 -9.11 -6.00
C ARG A 16 10.37 -9.22 -5.12
N SER A 17 11.53 -9.51 -5.71
CA SER A 17 12.82 -9.52 -5.00
C SER A 17 13.30 -8.12 -4.61
N HIS A 18 12.93 -7.08 -5.37
CA HIS A 18 13.29 -5.69 -5.08
C HIS A 18 12.31 -4.95 -4.15
N LEU A 19 11.10 -5.48 -3.93
CA LEU A 19 10.19 -4.89 -2.95
C LEU A 19 10.65 -5.24 -1.53
N ALA A 20 11.59 -4.44 -1.02
CA ALA A 20 12.06 -4.54 0.35
C ALA A 20 10.98 -4.00 1.31
N VAL A 21 10.08 -4.88 1.77
CA VAL A 21 9.10 -4.57 2.82
C VAL A 21 9.78 -4.60 4.19
N THR A 22 10.54 -3.57 4.51
CA THR A 22 11.29 -3.44 5.77
C THR A 22 10.46 -2.79 6.88
N ALA A 23 9.50 -1.94 6.52
CA ALA A 23 8.57 -1.32 7.45
C ALA A 23 7.19 -1.16 6.79
N TYR A 24 6.19 -1.87 7.32
CA TYR A 24 4.88 -2.01 6.69
C TYR A 24 3.76 -1.47 7.59
N LEU A 25 3.07 -0.43 7.14
CA LEU A 25 1.93 0.14 7.82
C LEU A 25 0.64 -0.48 7.30
N VAL A 26 -0.17 -1.04 8.19
CA VAL A 26 -1.57 -1.41 7.91
C VAL A 26 -2.47 -0.47 8.67
N ILE A 27 -3.34 0.27 7.97
CA ILE A 27 -4.17 1.30 8.60
C ILE A 27 -5.51 1.48 7.91
N GLY A 28 -6.57 1.75 8.67
CA GLY A 28 -7.85 2.21 8.20
C GLY A 28 -8.29 3.53 8.87
N PRO A 29 -9.38 4.16 8.39
CA PRO A 29 -9.91 5.39 8.98
C PRO A 29 -10.15 5.31 10.50
N ARG A 30 -10.55 4.14 11.00
CA ARG A 30 -10.84 3.90 12.43
C ARG A 30 -9.60 3.94 13.32
N ASP A 31 -8.42 3.68 12.76
CA ASP A 31 -7.15 3.63 13.51
C ASP A 31 -6.51 5.02 13.66
N THR A 32 -7.05 6.03 12.99
CA THR A 32 -6.43 7.36 12.85
C THR A 32 -6.69 8.29 14.03
N LYS A 33 -7.61 7.95 14.94
CA LYS A 33 -8.13 8.85 15.99
C LYS A 33 -8.73 10.16 15.40
N GLY A 34 -9.42 10.05 14.27
CA GLY A 34 -10.10 11.18 13.62
C GLY A 34 -9.22 12.02 12.69
N ARG A 35 -7.94 11.66 12.52
CA ARG A 35 -7.05 12.28 11.52
C ARG A 35 -7.33 11.70 10.14
N ARG A 36 -6.96 12.43 9.09
CA ARG A 36 -7.07 11.91 7.73
C ARG A 36 -6.08 10.77 7.50
N VAL A 37 -6.49 9.75 6.75
CA VAL A 37 -5.62 8.62 6.42
C VAL A 37 -4.37 9.10 5.68
N GLY A 38 -4.52 10.05 4.74
CA GLY A 38 -3.39 10.62 4.00
C GLY A 38 -2.35 11.29 4.88
N GLU A 39 -2.76 11.92 6.00
CA GLU A 39 -1.82 12.53 6.95
C GLU A 39 -0.96 11.49 7.64
N ILE A 40 -1.55 10.36 8.05
CA ILE A 40 -0.82 9.27 8.68
C ILE A 40 0.11 8.58 7.68
N VAL A 41 -0.36 8.36 6.45
CA VAL A 41 0.44 7.79 5.36
C VAL A 41 1.66 8.67 5.07
N LYS A 42 1.47 9.99 4.94
CA LYS A 42 2.58 10.93 4.74
C LYS A 42 3.59 10.83 5.89
N ALA A 43 3.12 10.84 7.14
CA ALA A 43 4.00 10.72 8.30
C ALA A 43 4.78 9.40 8.32
N ALA A 44 4.15 8.29 7.94
CA ALA A 44 4.79 6.99 7.87
C ALA A 44 5.87 6.93 6.79
N VAL A 45 5.58 7.43 5.59
CA VAL A 45 6.58 7.51 4.50
C VAL A 45 7.77 8.37 4.93
N CYS A 46 7.52 9.55 5.50
CA CYS A 46 8.59 10.41 6.04
C CYS A 46 9.40 9.74 7.17
N ALA A 47 8.82 8.78 7.89
CA ALA A 47 9.49 8.00 8.93
C ALA A 47 10.22 6.76 8.40
N GLY A 48 10.21 6.50 7.09
CA GLY A 48 10.92 5.38 6.46
C GLY A 48 10.11 4.10 6.28
N PHE A 49 8.77 4.17 6.35
CA PHE A 49 7.94 3.03 5.95
C PHE A 49 8.06 2.78 4.45
N THR A 50 8.21 1.51 4.06
CA THR A 50 8.41 1.11 2.66
C THR A 50 7.17 0.50 2.02
N ALA A 51 6.13 0.24 2.80
CA ALA A 51 4.83 -0.22 2.30
C ALA A 51 3.68 0.29 3.17
N VAL A 52 2.52 0.48 2.53
CA VAL A 52 1.27 0.87 3.19
C VAL A 52 0.12 0.03 2.62
N GLN A 53 -0.72 -0.51 3.51
CA GLN A 53 -1.98 -1.17 3.16
C GLN A 53 -3.13 -0.46 3.84
N LEU A 54 -4.15 -0.16 3.05
CA LEU A 54 -5.41 0.32 3.58
C LEU A 54 -6.31 -0.83 3.99
N ARG A 55 -6.79 -0.77 5.23
CA ARG A 55 -7.69 -1.75 5.83
C ARG A 55 -8.98 -1.06 6.25
N ALA A 56 -9.86 -0.89 5.28
CA ALA A 56 -11.18 -0.29 5.46
C ALA A 56 -12.23 -1.41 5.39
N LYS A 57 -12.68 -1.92 6.55
CA LYS A 57 -13.57 -3.10 6.61
C LYS A 57 -15.04 -2.75 6.52
N GLU A 58 -15.38 -1.51 6.88
CA GLU A 58 -16.74 -1.03 6.99
C GLU A 58 -17.11 -0.08 5.82
N GLU A 59 -16.10 0.45 5.15
CA GLU A 59 -16.20 1.36 4.02
C GLU A 59 -16.56 0.61 2.74
N SER A 60 -17.40 1.22 1.90
CA SER A 60 -17.76 0.72 0.58
C SER A 60 -16.55 0.72 -0.38
N ALA A 61 -16.66 -0.03 -1.48
CA ALA A 61 -15.61 -0.05 -2.50
C ALA A 61 -15.28 1.36 -3.05
N ARG A 62 -16.28 2.24 -3.18
CA ARG A 62 -16.06 3.63 -3.63
C ARG A 62 -15.24 4.42 -2.61
N GLU A 63 -15.55 4.27 -1.33
CA GLU A 63 -14.82 4.93 -0.24
C GLU A 63 -13.40 4.38 -0.13
N GLN A 64 -13.22 3.07 -0.27
CA GLN A 64 -11.90 2.44 -0.33
C GLN A 64 -11.05 3.00 -1.48
N ILE A 65 -11.62 3.17 -2.68
CA ILE A 65 -10.92 3.78 -3.82
C ILE A 65 -10.54 5.24 -3.52
N ALA A 66 -11.43 6.00 -2.87
CA ALA A 66 -11.13 7.38 -2.49
C ALA A 66 -9.98 7.45 -1.47
N LEU A 67 -9.98 6.56 -0.47
CA LEU A 67 -8.91 6.44 0.52
C LEU A 67 -7.59 6.00 -0.12
N LEU A 68 -7.63 5.05 -1.07
CA LEU A 68 -6.45 4.65 -1.85
C LEU A 68 -5.89 5.83 -2.65
N GLY A 69 -6.74 6.61 -3.31
CA GLY A 69 -6.32 7.81 -4.03
C GLY A 69 -5.73 8.87 -3.12
N GLU A 70 -6.26 9.02 -1.89
CA GLU A 70 -5.67 9.90 -0.87
C GLU A 70 -4.28 9.42 -0.43
N ALA A 71 -4.13 8.13 -0.12
CA ALA A 71 -2.85 7.55 0.28
C ALA A 71 -1.80 7.65 -0.84
N ALA A 72 -2.18 7.38 -2.09
CA ALA A 72 -1.29 7.50 -3.24
C ALA A 72 -0.76 8.92 -3.41
N ARG A 73 -1.63 9.94 -3.33
CA ARG A 73 -1.21 11.35 -3.37
C ARG A 73 -0.31 11.73 -2.18
N ALA A 74 -0.53 11.15 -1.02
CA ALA A 74 0.30 11.40 0.17
C ALA A 74 1.71 10.80 0.02
N ILE A 75 1.82 9.61 -0.59
CA ILE A 75 3.10 8.96 -0.93
C ILE A 75 3.85 9.80 -1.98
N GLU A 76 3.19 10.16 -3.08
CA GLU A 76 3.76 11.01 -4.14
C GLU A 76 4.27 12.35 -3.58
N ALA A 77 3.47 13.01 -2.74
CA ALA A 77 3.85 14.29 -2.10
C ALA A 77 5.00 14.15 -1.08
N ALA A 78 5.29 12.94 -0.60
CA ALA A 78 6.43 12.66 0.27
C ALA A 78 7.71 12.32 -0.51
N GLY A 79 7.64 12.20 -1.84
CA GLY A 79 8.79 11.91 -2.70
C GLY A 79 9.19 10.43 -2.74
N ALA A 80 8.25 9.53 -2.49
CA ALA A 80 8.43 8.08 -2.53
C ALA A 80 7.78 7.44 -3.77
#